data_AF-A0A536MPP2-F1
#
_entry.id   AF-A0A536MPP2-F1
#
_cell.length_a   1.000
_cell.length_b   1.000
_cell.length_c   1.000
_cell.angle_alpha   90.00
_cell.angle_beta   90.00
_cell.angle_gamma   90.00
#
_symmetry.space_group_name_H-M   'P 1'
#
loop_
_entity.id
_entity.type
_entity.pdbx_description
1 polymer ?
#
loop_
_entity_poly.entity_id
_entity_poly.type
_entity_poly.pdbx_seq_one_letter_code
_entity_poly.pdbx_strand_id
1 'polypeptide(L)'
;MAGVGTVKLLRRFVDDPGAVDAVVVVLATWFVLGGYVAAYAYVHEPGIILQGASRAGLTIVTAAWSVLTLYLFVGFARGLRAGRVWNRALPDGQTGTFAAALIFGAAWIVDQAFWSPVFGTNGTGLDSLFTPPHLVEMAAAAIMVSGPLRAAARRGEIVASPVTLTSTALLLSVLTFATQFVHPLIDPWPAADYEFRRQALPWIGENMGMAALLAQTAILAGTGLLLNTGFKLRPGALTFVFTINGILVCITKGHFSLLAAPILTGVAADAWAAWSARRPGKPSASLCAVIGGSYAFAYMAEISLLPPGTTWGPSLWAGAIIACTMLSWLMGRLLRAGLPAAVVEPYPPVTIEPAPERWTLDPDSNAREQLVRSALDDLGTPEALGRNPLARLPALSKGDSAAVELRALLVDVIGELAASASPRDAESGLLLLDYYVKRVGSHEVIMERLHMSRPTYYRRLHHGFELVAGRIDQLSVANRLTVTE
;
A
#
# COMPACT_ATOMS: atom_id res chain seq x y z
N MET A 1 -6.97 -45.09 4.72
CA MET A 1 -7.01 -44.05 3.66
C MET A 1 -7.44 -42.65 4.14
N ALA A 2 -7.95 -42.47 5.38
CA ALA A 2 -8.38 -41.15 5.89
C ALA A 2 -7.24 -40.14 6.21
N GLY A 3 -6.00 -40.60 6.43
CA GLY A 3 -4.88 -39.71 6.83
C GLY A 3 -4.20 -38.93 5.68
N VAL A 4 -4.28 -39.41 4.44
CA VAL A 4 -3.56 -38.79 3.30
C VAL A 4 -4.27 -37.51 2.82
N GLY A 5 -5.60 -37.45 2.94
CA GLY A 5 -6.39 -36.27 2.60
C GLY A 5 -6.16 -35.10 3.57
N THR A 6 -6.14 -35.39 4.87
CA THR A 6 -5.96 -34.38 5.92
C THR A 6 -4.58 -33.71 5.86
N VAL A 7 -3.52 -34.48 5.56
CA VAL A 7 -2.15 -33.94 5.43
C VAL A 7 -2.02 -33.05 4.19
N LYS A 8 -2.66 -33.39 3.07
CA LYS A 8 -2.70 -32.53 1.87
C LYS A 8 -3.47 -31.23 2.13
N LEU A 9 -4.58 -31.30 2.85
CA LEU A 9 -5.40 -30.13 3.19
C LEU A 9 -4.62 -29.17 4.12
N LEU A 10 -3.95 -29.71 5.14
CA LEU A 10 -3.12 -28.92 6.06
C LEU A 10 -1.89 -28.29 5.39
N ARG A 11 -1.26 -28.97 4.42
CA ARG A 11 -0.16 -28.38 3.62
C ARG A 11 -0.64 -27.18 2.81
N ARG A 12 -1.84 -27.23 2.24
CA ARG A 12 -2.39 -26.11 1.47
C ARG A 12 -2.47 -24.83 2.31
N PHE A 13 -2.89 -24.92 3.56
CA PHE A 13 -2.95 -23.76 4.46
C PHE A 13 -1.58 -23.22 4.91
N VAL A 14 -0.47 -23.83 4.51
CA VAL A 14 0.88 -23.37 4.87
C VAL A 14 1.69 -23.00 3.63
N ASP A 15 1.48 -23.71 2.52
CA ASP A 15 2.29 -23.58 1.31
C ASP A 15 1.60 -22.75 0.21
N ASP A 16 0.26 -22.68 0.18
CA ASP A 16 -0.49 -21.87 -0.79
C ASP A 16 -0.59 -20.41 -0.30
N PRO A 17 0.05 -19.43 -0.98
CA PRO A 17 0.05 -18.03 -0.54
C PRO A 17 -1.36 -17.46 -0.35
N GLY A 18 -2.31 -17.84 -1.20
CA GLY A 18 -3.69 -17.35 -1.09
C GLY A 18 -4.42 -17.91 0.12
N ALA A 19 -4.15 -19.16 0.48
CA ALA A 19 -4.72 -19.78 1.68
C ALA A 19 -4.12 -19.18 2.95
N VAL A 20 -2.82 -18.89 2.96
CA VAL A 20 -2.14 -18.21 4.06
C VAL A 20 -2.74 -16.83 4.29
N ASP A 21 -2.92 -16.05 3.22
CA ASP A 21 -3.52 -14.72 3.31
C ASP A 21 -4.95 -14.76 3.86
N ALA A 22 -5.75 -15.75 3.46
CA ALA A 22 -7.11 -15.92 3.97
C ALA A 22 -7.13 -16.23 5.48
N VAL A 23 -6.25 -17.12 5.96
CA VAL A 23 -6.12 -17.42 7.40
C VAL A 23 -5.70 -16.18 8.17
N VAL A 24 -4.71 -15.44 7.66
CA VAL A 24 -4.23 -14.19 8.27
C VAL A 24 -5.35 -13.16 8.35
N VAL A 25 -6.14 -12.96 7.28
CA VAL A 25 -7.28 -12.04 7.32
C VAL A 25 -8.31 -12.45 8.36
N VAL A 26 -8.67 -13.73 8.46
CA VAL A 26 -9.66 -14.18 9.44
C VAL A 26 -9.19 -13.92 10.87
N LEU A 27 -7.93 -14.25 11.17
CA LEU A 27 -7.35 -14.00 12.50
C LEU A 27 -7.19 -12.50 12.78
N ALA A 28 -6.82 -11.71 11.76
CA ALA A 28 -6.74 -10.26 11.86
C ALA A 28 -8.13 -9.62 12.10
N THR A 29 -9.20 -10.13 11.46
CA THR A 29 -10.57 -9.69 11.73
C THR A 29 -10.94 -9.94 13.17
N TRP A 30 -10.62 -11.12 13.69
CA TRP A 30 -10.90 -11.46 15.09
C TRP A 30 -10.12 -10.56 16.06
N PHE A 31 -8.85 -10.29 15.75
CA PHE A 31 -7.99 -9.38 16.50
C PHE A 31 -8.54 -7.95 16.55
N VAL A 32 -8.89 -7.36 15.40
CA VAL A 32 -9.43 -5.99 15.34
C VAL A 32 -10.80 -5.89 16.02
N LEU A 33 -11.66 -6.90 15.84
CA LEU A 33 -12.95 -6.97 16.54
C LEU A 33 -12.77 -6.95 18.06
N GLY A 34 -11.80 -7.71 18.59
CA GLY A 34 -11.44 -7.67 20.00
C GLY A 34 -11.05 -6.28 20.50
N GLY A 35 -10.29 -5.53 19.68
CA GLY A 35 -9.92 -4.15 19.98
C GLY A 35 -11.14 -3.24 20.13
N TYR A 36 -12.10 -3.32 19.21
CA TYR A 36 -13.35 -2.56 19.29
C TYR A 36 -14.24 -2.96 20.47
N VAL A 37 -14.30 -4.26 20.79
CA VAL A 37 -15.01 -4.75 22.00
C VAL A 37 -14.32 -4.25 23.27
N ALA A 38 -12.98 -4.18 23.29
CA ALA A 38 -12.25 -3.59 24.39
C ALA A 38 -12.56 -2.09 24.50
N ALA A 39 -12.51 -1.33 23.40
CA ALA A 39 -12.85 0.11 23.41
C ALA A 39 -14.28 0.37 23.91
N TYR A 40 -15.26 -0.42 23.48
CA TYR A 40 -16.63 -0.37 24.00
C TYR A 40 -16.67 -0.40 25.54
N ALA A 41 -15.83 -1.22 26.16
CA ALA A 41 -15.78 -1.31 27.61
C ALA A 41 -15.31 -0.04 28.33
N TYR A 42 -14.53 0.81 27.66
CA TYR A 42 -13.95 2.03 28.23
C TYR A 42 -14.72 3.29 27.86
N VAL A 43 -15.46 3.30 26.75
CA VAL A 43 -16.06 4.54 26.22
C VAL A 43 -17.58 4.49 26.10
N HIS A 44 -18.22 3.33 26.26
CA HIS A 44 -19.68 3.24 26.17
C HIS A 44 -20.37 3.95 27.33
N GLU A 45 -19.91 3.72 28.56
CA GLU A 45 -20.42 4.39 29.75
C GLU A 45 -19.39 5.39 30.30
N PRO A 46 -19.76 6.68 30.47
CA PRO A 46 -18.84 7.69 30.95
C PRO A 46 -18.29 7.35 32.35
N GLY A 47 -16.96 7.26 32.48
CA GLY A 47 -16.29 7.07 33.76
C GLY A 47 -16.43 5.65 34.36
N ILE A 48 -17.06 4.72 33.65
CA ILE A 48 -17.26 3.34 34.10
C ILE A 48 -16.58 2.39 33.12
N ILE A 49 -15.75 1.48 33.65
CA ILE A 49 -15.16 0.41 32.86
C ILE A 49 -16.05 -0.83 32.96
N LEU A 50 -16.65 -1.23 31.85
CA LEU A 50 -17.47 -2.44 31.76
C LEU A 50 -16.58 -3.68 31.82
N GLN A 51 -16.32 -4.19 33.03
CA GLN A 51 -15.37 -5.26 33.30
C GLN A 51 -15.59 -6.52 32.45
N GLY A 52 -16.86 -6.90 32.19
CA GLY A 52 -17.19 -8.04 31.33
C GLY A 52 -16.74 -7.85 29.89
N ALA A 53 -17.05 -6.69 29.30
CA ALA A 53 -16.64 -6.35 27.93
C ALA A 53 -15.12 -6.14 27.83
N SER A 54 -14.49 -5.52 28.83
CA SER A 54 -13.04 -5.32 28.87
C SER A 54 -12.30 -6.66 28.86
N ARG A 55 -12.69 -7.59 29.74
CA ARG A 55 -12.12 -8.95 29.78
C ARG A 55 -12.37 -9.70 28.48
N ALA A 56 -13.57 -9.63 27.93
CA ALA A 56 -13.91 -10.28 26.67
C ALA A 56 -13.05 -9.74 25.50
N GLY A 57 -12.98 -8.42 25.35
CA GLY A 57 -12.18 -7.75 24.32
C GLY A 57 -10.70 -8.09 24.42
N LEU A 58 -10.10 -7.96 25.60
CA LEU A 58 -8.70 -8.31 25.84
C LEU A 58 -8.42 -9.80 25.60
N THR A 59 -9.34 -10.69 26.00
CA THR A 59 -9.21 -12.13 25.75
C THR A 59 -9.23 -12.42 24.25
N ILE A 60 -10.13 -11.78 23.50
CA ILE A 60 -10.22 -11.92 22.05
C ILE A 60 -8.94 -11.43 21.38
N VAL A 61 -8.45 -10.23 21.73
CA VAL A 61 -7.21 -9.67 21.18
C VAL A 61 -6.04 -10.61 21.45
N THR A 62 -5.87 -11.04 22.69
CA THR A 62 -4.74 -11.88 23.11
C THR A 62 -4.81 -13.26 22.43
N ALA A 63 -5.99 -13.87 22.35
CA ALA A 63 -6.16 -15.17 21.69
C ALA A 63 -5.91 -15.06 20.18
N ALA A 64 -6.50 -14.08 19.51
CA ALA A 64 -6.33 -13.88 18.07
C ALA A 64 -4.87 -13.57 17.71
N TRP A 65 -4.21 -12.69 18.46
CA TRP A 65 -2.79 -12.38 18.31
C TRP A 65 -1.91 -13.60 18.54
N SER A 66 -2.17 -14.38 19.60
CA SER A 66 -1.38 -15.57 19.93
C SER A 66 -1.49 -16.63 18.82
N VAL A 67 -2.71 -16.89 18.34
CA VAL A 67 -2.96 -17.86 17.27
C VAL A 67 -2.35 -17.40 15.95
N LEU A 68 -2.48 -16.11 15.60
CA LEU A 68 -1.85 -15.53 14.41
C LEU A 68 -0.32 -15.63 14.46
N THR A 69 0.27 -15.26 15.59
CA THR A 69 1.72 -15.31 15.81
C THR A 69 2.22 -16.75 15.74
N LEU A 70 1.54 -17.69 16.39
CA LEU A 70 1.89 -19.11 16.37
C LEU A 70 1.79 -19.68 14.95
N TYR A 71 0.72 -19.35 14.23
CA TYR A 71 0.52 -19.79 12.85
C TYR A 71 1.65 -19.32 11.93
N LEU A 72 2.00 -18.03 11.99
CA LEU A 72 3.10 -17.46 11.22
C LEU A 72 4.46 -18.01 11.65
N PHE A 73 4.69 -18.21 12.95
CA PHE A 73 5.90 -18.82 13.48
C PHE A 73 6.09 -20.25 12.96
N VAL A 74 5.03 -21.05 12.95
CA VAL A 74 5.05 -22.42 12.42
C VAL A 74 5.36 -22.43 10.93
N GLY A 75 4.78 -21.51 10.15
CA GLY A 75 5.10 -21.32 8.73
C GLY A 75 6.56 -20.93 8.52
N PHE A 76 7.04 -19.96 9.30
CA PHE A 76 8.42 -19.47 9.26
C PHE A 76 9.43 -20.57 9.60
N ALA A 77 9.21 -21.31 10.70
CA ALA A 77 10.06 -22.42 11.11
C ALA A 77 10.11 -23.55 10.07
N ARG A 78 8.98 -23.85 9.43
CA ARG A 78 8.93 -24.81 8.31
C ARG A 78 9.71 -24.29 7.09
N GLY A 79 9.58 -23.01 6.78
CA GLY A 79 10.34 -22.36 5.71
C GLY A 79 11.84 -22.46 5.91
N LEU A 80 12.33 -22.16 7.12
CA LEU A 80 13.73 -22.30 7.49
C LEU A 80 14.23 -23.75 7.44
N ARG A 81 13.45 -24.70 7.96
CA ARG A 81 13.80 -26.14 7.89
C ARG A 81 13.86 -26.67 6.46
N ALA A 82 13.14 -26.06 5.53
CA ALA A 82 13.21 -26.37 4.10
C ALA A 82 14.39 -25.68 3.39
N GLY A 83 15.27 -24.98 4.12
CA GLY A 83 16.44 -24.30 3.57
C GLY A 83 16.17 -22.93 2.94
N ARG A 84 14.97 -22.35 3.14
CA ARG A 84 14.67 -21.01 2.64
C ARG A 84 15.36 -19.95 3.49
N VAL A 85 15.86 -18.91 2.84
CA VAL A 85 16.42 -17.72 3.51
C VAL A 85 15.32 -17.06 4.36
N TRP A 86 15.68 -16.52 5.53
CA TRP A 86 14.72 -15.98 6.51
C TRP A 86 13.73 -14.97 5.91
N ASN A 87 14.18 -14.11 5.00
CA ASN A 87 13.36 -13.10 4.32
C ASN A 87 12.29 -13.69 3.37
N ARG A 88 12.44 -14.96 2.97
CA ARG A 88 11.54 -15.73 2.09
C ARG A 88 10.98 -16.99 2.77
N ALA A 89 11.16 -17.11 4.08
CA ALA A 89 10.68 -18.27 4.83
C ALA A 89 9.14 -18.30 4.89
N LEU A 90 8.49 -17.14 4.80
CA LEU A 90 7.04 -16.98 4.65
C LEU A 90 6.69 -16.45 3.25
N PRO A 91 5.44 -16.61 2.79
CA PRO A 91 4.96 -15.96 1.57
C PRO A 91 5.14 -14.45 1.60
N ASP A 92 5.27 -13.84 0.42
CA ASP A 92 5.49 -12.40 0.27
C ASP A 92 4.45 -11.58 1.02
N GLY A 93 4.91 -10.56 1.75
CA GLY A 93 4.07 -9.71 2.61
C GLY A 93 3.90 -10.22 4.04
N GLN A 94 4.01 -11.53 4.28
CA GLN A 94 3.76 -12.14 5.59
C GLN A 94 4.95 -12.12 6.54
N THR A 95 6.19 -12.03 6.03
CA THR A 95 7.37 -11.80 6.89
C THR A 95 7.23 -10.49 7.68
N GLY A 96 6.68 -9.44 7.06
CA GLY A 96 6.39 -8.17 7.72
C GLY A 96 5.25 -8.27 8.74
N THR A 97 4.20 -9.04 8.43
CA THR A 97 3.11 -9.35 9.36
C THR A 97 3.63 -10.07 10.61
N PHE A 98 4.51 -11.05 10.43
CA PHE A 98 5.09 -11.82 11.52
C PHE A 98 5.99 -10.95 12.41
N ALA A 99 6.87 -10.14 11.81
CA ALA A 99 7.69 -9.19 12.55
C ALA A 99 6.82 -8.21 13.36
N ALA A 100 5.76 -7.66 12.75
CA ALA A 100 4.83 -6.78 13.44
C ALA A 100 4.09 -7.47 14.59
N ALA A 101 3.70 -8.75 14.43
CA ALA A 101 3.10 -9.52 15.51
C ALA A 101 4.04 -9.71 16.71
N LEU A 102 5.34 -9.92 16.47
CA LEU A 102 6.34 -9.97 17.54
C LEU A 102 6.55 -8.60 18.20
N ILE A 103 6.59 -7.52 17.41
CA ILE A 103 6.70 -6.15 17.93
C ILE A 103 5.49 -5.79 18.79
N PHE A 104 4.28 -6.15 18.35
CA PHE A 104 3.05 -5.96 19.12
C PHE A 104 3.16 -6.64 20.49
N GLY A 105 3.55 -7.93 20.52
CA GLY A 105 3.73 -8.66 21.78
C GLY A 105 4.82 -8.07 22.67
N ALA A 106 5.94 -7.62 22.09
CA ALA A 106 6.99 -6.97 22.85
C ALA A 106 6.53 -5.63 23.45
N ALA A 107 5.83 -4.81 22.68
CA ALA A 107 5.27 -3.54 23.14
C ALA A 107 4.25 -3.76 24.27
N TRP A 108 3.38 -4.75 24.12
CA TRP A 108 2.42 -5.14 25.17
C TRP A 108 3.10 -5.56 26.46
N ILE A 109 4.13 -6.40 26.39
CA ILE A 109 4.90 -6.82 27.57
C ILE A 109 5.59 -5.62 28.21
N VAL A 110 6.18 -4.73 27.40
CA VAL A 110 6.81 -3.50 27.90
C VAL A 110 5.79 -2.59 28.57
N ASP A 111 4.57 -2.47 28.03
CA ASP A 111 3.52 -1.67 28.65
C ASP A 111 3.14 -2.22 30.03
N GLN A 112 2.75 -3.50 30.07
CA GLN A 112 2.23 -4.16 31.26
C GLN A 112 3.29 -4.35 32.35
N ALA A 113 4.52 -4.70 31.98
CA ALA A 113 5.58 -5.04 32.94
C ALA A 113 6.40 -3.83 33.37
N PHE A 114 6.44 -2.76 32.57
CA PHE A 114 7.32 -1.62 32.81
C PHE A 114 6.61 -0.28 32.73
N TRP A 115 5.98 0.06 31.62
CA TRP A 115 5.49 1.42 31.40
C TRP A 115 4.34 1.80 32.34
N SER A 116 3.24 1.03 32.29
CA SER A 116 2.05 1.29 33.09
C SER A 116 2.33 1.26 34.61
N PRO A 117 3.13 0.32 35.15
CA PRO A 117 3.52 0.33 36.56
C PRO A 117 4.41 1.51 36.99
N VAL A 118 5.32 1.97 36.13
CA VAL A 118 6.29 3.02 36.49
C VAL A 118 5.69 4.41 36.38
N PHE A 119 4.92 4.67 35.32
CA PHE A 119 4.41 6.01 35.02
C PHE A 119 2.98 6.24 35.50
N GLY A 120 2.25 5.19 35.89
CA GLY A 120 0.90 5.29 36.44
C GLY A 120 -0.09 5.84 35.41
N THR A 121 -0.67 4.97 34.60
CA THR A 121 -1.74 5.36 33.68
C THR A 121 -3.04 5.52 34.46
N ASN A 122 -3.62 6.73 34.46
CA ASN A 122 -4.99 6.94 34.93
C ASN A 122 -5.90 6.20 33.96
N GLY A 123 -6.33 4.98 34.29
CA GLY A 123 -6.87 3.95 33.37
C GLY A 123 -8.02 4.31 32.42
N THR A 124 -8.43 5.57 32.33
CA THR A 124 -9.33 6.14 31.33
C THR A 124 -8.78 7.46 30.79
N GLY A 125 -9.05 7.75 29.50
CA GLY A 125 -8.68 9.01 28.85
C GLY A 125 -7.45 8.92 27.93
N LEU A 126 -7.10 10.06 27.32
CA LEU A 126 -6.06 10.13 26.29
C LEU A 126 -4.67 9.74 26.80
N ASP A 127 -4.34 10.05 28.06
CA ASP A 127 -3.06 9.71 28.68
C ASP A 127 -2.84 8.19 28.74
N SER A 128 -3.90 7.42 28.99
CA SER A 128 -3.88 5.97 28.90
C SER A 128 -3.80 5.45 27.47
N LEU A 129 -4.41 6.14 26.51
CA LEU A 129 -4.45 5.69 25.11
C LEU A 129 -3.16 5.99 24.34
N PHE A 130 -2.49 7.11 24.64
CA PHE A 130 -1.32 7.63 23.91
C PHE A 130 0.02 7.32 24.59
N THR A 131 0.09 6.25 25.36
CA THR A 131 1.38 5.77 25.86
C THR A 131 2.27 5.35 24.67
N PRO A 132 3.60 5.57 24.73
CA PRO A 132 4.50 5.13 23.68
C PRO A 132 4.37 3.63 23.33
N PRO A 133 4.20 2.69 24.29
CA PRO A 133 3.89 1.30 23.96
C PRO A 133 2.61 1.13 23.15
N HIS A 134 1.49 1.78 23.54
CA HIS A 134 0.25 1.71 22.77
C HIS A 134 0.38 2.28 21.36
N LEU A 135 1.20 3.32 21.15
CA LEU A 135 1.49 3.84 19.80
C LEU A 135 2.25 2.82 18.95
N VAL A 136 3.21 2.10 19.55
CA VAL A 136 3.91 0.99 18.87
C VAL A 136 2.95 -0.16 18.58
N GLU A 137 2.06 -0.50 19.51
CA GLU A 137 1.01 -1.51 19.30
C GLU A 137 0.07 -1.14 18.17
N MET A 138 -0.41 0.11 18.10
CA MET A 138 -1.26 0.60 17.01
C MET A 138 -0.55 0.54 15.66
N ALA A 139 0.73 0.96 15.59
CA ALA A 139 1.52 0.88 14.38
C ALA A 139 1.77 -0.59 13.96
N ALA A 140 2.09 -1.46 14.91
CA ALA A 140 2.26 -2.89 14.67
C ALA A 140 0.95 -3.53 14.18
N ALA A 141 -0.19 -3.22 14.80
CA ALA A 141 -1.51 -3.67 14.37
C ALA A 141 -1.80 -3.25 12.93
N ALA A 142 -1.52 -2.01 12.55
CA ALA A 142 -1.70 -1.53 11.17
C ALA A 142 -0.84 -2.34 10.18
N ILE A 143 0.42 -2.65 10.54
CA ILE A 143 1.32 -3.46 9.70
C ILE A 143 0.86 -4.93 9.66
N MET A 144 0.31 -5.47 10.74
CA MET A 144 -0.21 -6.84 10.80
C MET A 144 -1.42 -7.00 9.88
N VAL A 145 -2.45 -6.17 10.04
CA VAL A 145 -3.72 -6.32 9.31
C VAL A 145 -3.59 -6.01 7.82
N SER A 146 -2.59 -5.20 7.43
CA SER A 146 -2.28 -4.87 6.03
C SER A 146 -1.41 -5.91 5.31
N GLY A 147 -0.99 -7.00 5.99
CA GLY A 147 -0.18 -8.07 5.40
C GLY A 147 -0.73 -8.61 4.08
N PRO A 148 -1.98 -9.10 4.05
CA PRO A 148 -2.63 -9.61 2.83
C PRO A 148 -2.77 -8.56 1.72
N LEU A 149 -3.06 -7.30 2.06
CA LEU A 149 -3.07 -6.19 1.10
C LEU A 149 -1.68 -5.98 0.47
N ARG A 150 -0.61 -5.95 1.27
CA ARG A 150 0.78 -5.85 0.76
C ARG A 150 1.17 -7.06 -0.08
N ALA A 151 0.73 -8.25 0.32
CA ALA A 151 0.98 -9.49 -0.40
C ALA A 151 0.34 -9.46 -1.80
N ALA A 152 -0.93 -9.06 -1.88
CA ALA A 152 -1.65 -8.89 -3.15
C ALA A 152 -0.98 -7.84 -4.06
N ALA A 153 -0.56 -6.70 -3.50
CA ALA A 153 0.14 -5.67 -4.25
C ALA A 153 1.49 -6.16 -4.81
N ARG A 154 2.29 -6.88 -4.00
CA ARG A 154 3.58 -7.44 -4.43
C ARG A 154 3.45 -8.54 -5.48
N ARG A 155 2.37 -9.31 -5.44
CA ARG A 155 2.05 -10.31 -6.48
C ARG A 155 1.54 -9.70 -7.78
N GLY A 156 1.28 -8.40 -7.82
CA GLY A 156 0.72 -7.75 -9.01
C GLY A 156 -0.73 -8.13 -9.28
N GLU A 157 -1.53 -8.40 -8.24
CA GLU A 157 -2.95 -8.69 -8.42
C GLU A 157 -3.67 -7.49 -9.04
N ILE A 158 -4.25 -7.69 -10.22
CA ILE A 158 -4.94 -6.62 -10.96
C ILE A 158 -6.30 -6.29 -10.34
N VAL A 159 -7.00 -7.30 -9.82
CA VAL A 159 -8.36 -7.16 -9.28
C VAL A 159 -8.32 -7.42 -7.78
N ALA A 160 -8.89 -6.50 -6.99
CA ALA A 160 -8.94 -6.65 -5.54
C ALA A 160 -9.77 -7.90 -5.17
N SER A 161 -9.11 -8.87 -4.53
CA SER A 161 -9.78 -10.06 -3.98
C SER A 161 -10.57 -9.71 -2.71
N PRO A 162 -11.55 -10.52 -2.28
CA PRO A 162 -12.24 -10.31 -1.00
C PRO A 162 -11.28 -10.27 0.20
N VAL A 163 -10.18 -11.02 0.14
CA VAL A 163 -9.12 -11.03 1.17
C VAL A 163 -8.43 -9.66 1.21
N THR A 164 -8.06 -9.12 0.04
CA THR A 164 -7.47 -7.77 -0.10
C THR A 164 -8.42 -6.67 0.39
N LEU A 165 -9.71 -6.76 0.03
CA LEU A 165 -10.72 -5.80 0.47
C LEU A 165 -10.93 -5.87 1.99
N THR A 166 -10.99 -7.07 2.56
CA THR A 166 -11.14 -7.24 4.02
C THR A 166 -9.90 -6.71 4.74
N SER A 167 -8.68 -7.03 4.27
CA SER A 167 -7.43 -6.47 4.82
C SER A 167 -7.39 -4.93 4.73
N THR A 168 -7.92 -4.34 3.66
CA THR A 168 -8.07 -2.88 3.53
C THR A 168 -9.07 -2.33 4.54
N ALA A 169 -10.22 -2.99 4.73
CA ALA A 169 -11.22 -2.60 5.71
C ALA A 169 -10.68 -2.68 7.14
N LEU A 170 -9.89 -3.71 7.46
CA LEU A 170 -9.24 -3.85 8.75
C LEU A 170 -8.17 -2.77 8.97
N LEU A 171 -7.37 -2.45 7.94
CA LEU A 171 -6.40 -1.35 8.02
C LEU A 171 -7.11 -0.01 8.27
N LEU A 172 -8.18 0.28 7.52
CA LEU A 172 -9.03 1.44 7.75
C LEU A 172 -9.57 1.44 9.18
N SER A 173 -9.97 0.27 9.69
CA SER A 173 -10.50 0.13 11.04
C SER A 173 -9.45 0.32 12.13
N VAL A 174 -8.19 -0.02 11.90
CA VAL A 174 -7.10 0.33 12.81
C VAL A 174 -6.87 1.84 12.82
N LEU A 175 -6.94 2.51 11.66
CA LEU A 175 -6.82 3.97 11.58
C LEU A 175 -7.97 4.68 12.31
N THR A 176 -9.22 4.26 12.09
CA THR A 176 -10.38 4.84 12.78
C THR A 176 -10.40 4.51 14.28
N PHE A 177 -9.80 3.38 14.68
CA PHE A 177 -9.58 3.06 16.09
C PHE A 177 -8.53 3.98 16.72
N ALA A 178 -7.42 4.23 16.02
CA ALA A 178 -6.38 5.15 16.49
C ALA A 178 -6.90 6.59 16.61
N THR A 179 -7.84 6.99 15.74
CA THR A 179 -8.49 8.31 15.78
C THR A 179 -9.88 8.29 16.44
N GLN A 180 -10.19 7.29 17.27
CA GLN A 180 -11.54 7.09 17.81
C GLN A 180 -12.06 8.28 18.64
N PHE A 181 -11.16 9.01 19.32
CA PHE A 181 -11.47 10.19 20.12
C PHE A 181 -11.93 11.40 19.27
N VAL A 182 -11.82 11.32 17.95
CA VAL A 182 -12.22 12.36 17.00
C VAL A 182 -13.01 11.73 15.85
N HIS A 183 -13.96 10.84 16.18
CA HIS A 183 -14.75 10.11 15.19
C HIS A 183 -16.26 10.46 15.26
N PRO A 184 -16.88 10.89 14.15
CA PRO A 184 -18.26 11.39 14.16
C PRO A 184 -19.34 10.34 14.46
N LEU A 185 -19.07 9.06 14.19
CA LEU A 185 -19.94 7.94 14.57
C LEU A 185 -19.84 7.56 16.06
N ILE A 186 -18.75 7.95 16.73
CA ILE A 186 -18.56 7.71 18.16
C ILE A 186 -19.17 8.87 18.93
N ASP A 187 -18.74 10.10 18.63
CA ASP A 187 -19.21 11.31 19.29
C ASP A 187 -19.99 12.20 18.31
N PRO A 188 -21.33 12.04 18.21
CA PRO A 188 -22.15 12.79 17.27
C PRO A 188 -22.46 14.20 17.76
N TRP A 189 -21.44 15.06 17.80
CA TRP A 189 -21.55 16.46 18.23
C TRP A 189 -22.73 17.24 17.63
N PRO A 190 -23.14 17.04 16.36
CA PRO A 190 -24.30 17.74 15.80
C PRO A 190 -25.66 17.28 16.33
N ALA A 191 -25.78 16.08 16.92
CA ALA A 191 -27.04 15.49 17.36
C ALA A 191 -27.61 16.14 18.64
N ALA A 192 -28.89 16.51 18.60
CA ALA A 192 -29.54 17.30 19.65
C ALA A 192 -29.52 16.66 21.05
N ASP A 193 -29.59 15.34 21.07
CA ASP A 193 -29.64 14.45 22.23
C ASP A 193 -28.26 13.94 22.68
N TYR A 194 -27.17 14.39 22.05
CA TYR A 194 -25.83 13.96 22.45
C TYR A 194 -25.52 14.33 23.91
N GLU A 195 -25.27 13.31 24.74
CA GLU A 195 -25.21 13.40 26.20
C GLU A 195 -24.14 14.36 26.74
N PHE A 196 -22.99 14.45 26.05
CA PHE A 196 -21.86 15.27 26.48
C PHE A 196 -21.93 16.71 25.99
N ARG A 197 -22.89 17.03 25.12
CA ARG A 197 -22.97 18.36 24.53
C ARG A 197 -23.07 19.47 25.58
N ARG A 198 -23.91 19.27 26.60
CA ARG A 198 -24.16 20.29 27.63
C ARG A 198 -22.96 20.51 28.55
N GLN A 199 -21.96 19.63 28.50
CA GLN A 199 -20.75 19.72 29.31
C GLN A 199 -19.68 20.60 28.64
N ALA A 200 -19.78 20.84 27.33
CA ALA A 200 -18.88 21.69 26.57
C ALA A 200 -19.54 23.03 26.22
N LEU A 201 -18.73 24.07 26.04
CA LEU A 201 -19.20 25.31 25.42
C LEU A 201 -19.66 25.02 23.97
N PRO A 202 -20.74 25.65 23.47
CA PRO A 202 -21.28 25.35 22.15
C PRO A 202 -20.25 25.37 21.01
N TRP A 203 -19.41 26.40 20.97
CA TRP A 203 -18.37 26.56 19.95
C TRP A 203 -17.27 25.49 20.02
N ILE A 204 -17.00 24.92 21.21
CA ILE A 204 -16.05 23.81 21.36
C ILE A 204 -16.63 22.55 20.72
N GLY A 205 -17.92 22.27 20.99
CA GLY A 205 -18.60 21.11 20.39
C GLY A 205 -18.72 21.21 18.87
N GLU A 206 -18.99 22.41 18.35
CA GLU A 206 -18.97 22.69 16.91
C GLU A 206 -17.59 22.43 16.30
N ASN A 207 -16.52 22.93 16.93
CA ASN A 207 -15.14 22.71 16.48
C ASN A 207 -14.75 21.23 16.51
N MET A 208 -15.09 20.50 17.57
CA MET A 208 -14.80 19.07 17.69
C MET A 208 -15.58 18.25 16.65
N GLY A 209 -16.87 18.54 16.44
CA GLY A 209 -17.67 17.89 15.41
C GLY A 209 -17.14 18.16 14.00
N MET A 210 -16.73 19.40 13.72
CA MET A 210 -16.14 19.77 12.44
C MET A 210 -14.78 19.08 12.22
N ALA A 211 -13.91 19.06 13.23
CA ALA A 211 -12.62 18.39 13.16
C ALA A 211 -12.81 16.87 12.92
N ALA A 212 -13.76 16.23 13.62
CA ALA A 212 -14.08 14.83 13.45
C ALA A 212 -14.58 14.50 12.03
N LEU A 213 -15.47 15.32 11.47
CA LEU A 213 -15.96 15.15 10.10
C LEU A 213 -14.85 15.32 9.07
N LEU A 214 -14.02 16.36 9.20
CA LEU A 214 -12.91 16.61 8.28
C LEU A 214 -11.87 15.48 8.33
N ALA A 215 -11.50 15.03 9.53
CA ALA A 215 -10.55 13.94 9.71
C ALA A 215 -11.09 12.63 9.10
N GLN A 216 -12.34 12.27 9.42
CA GLN A 216 -12.92 11.02 8.94
C GLN A 216 -13.10 11.00 7.43
N THR A 217 -13.59 12.09 6.85
CA THR A 217 -13.75 12.19 5.39
C THR A 217 -12.42 12.12 4.66
N ALA A 218 -11.35 12.72 5.21
CA ALA A 218 -10.00 12.59 4.67
C ALA A 218 -9.48 11.14 4.75
N ILE A 219 -9.67 10.44 5.88
CA ILE A 219 -9.24 9.03 6.04
C ILE A 219 -9.97 8.12 5.03
N LEU A 220 -11.29 8.27 4.88
CA LEU A 220 -12.09 7.51 3.92
C LEU A 220 -11.67 7.80 2.48
N ALA A 221 -11.49 9.08 2.14
CA ALA A 221 -11.10 9.50 0.79
C ALA A 221 -9.69 9.02 0.43
N GLY A 222 -8.74 9.08 1.37
CA GLY A 222 -7.38 8.57 1.18
C GLY A 222 -7.38 7.06 0.96
N THR A 223 -8.15 6.30 1.76
CA THR A 223 -8.30 4.85 1.62
C THR A 223 -8.92 4.48 0.27
N GLY A 224 -10.02 5.14 -0.10
CA GLY A 224 -10.69 4.89 -1.38
C GLY A 224 -9.80 5.23 -2.58
N LEU A 225 -9.01 6.30 -2.49
CA LEU A 225 -8.05 6.66 -3.52
C LEU A 225 -6.95 5.61 -3.66
N LEU A 226 -6.28 5.23 -2.57
CA LEU A 226 -5.18 4.26 -2.59
C LEU A 226 -5.65 2.91 -3.17
N LEU A 227 -6.83 2.46 -2.79
CA LEU A 227 -7.42 1.23 -3.29
C LEU A 227 -7.74 1.32 -4.80
N ASN A 228 -8.34 2.43 -5.24
CA ASN A 228 -8.66 2.67 -6.66
C ASN A 228 -7.42 2.92 -7.55
N THR A 229 -6.32 3.38 -6.96
CA THR A 229 -5.05 3.52 -7.68
C THR A 229 -4.33 2.18 -7.84
N GLY A 230 -4.34 1.35 -6.78
CA GLY A 230 -3.59 0.09 -6.76
C GLY A 230 -4.29 -1.09 -7.44
N PHE A 231 -5.62 -1.10 -7.47
CA PHE A 231 -6.39 -2.26 -7.95
C PHE A 231 -7.58 -1.85 -8.84
N LYS A 232 -7.98 -2.75 -9.73
CA LYS A 232 -9.28 -2.70 -10.40
C LYS A 232 -10.36 -3.14 -9.41
N LEU A 233 -11.24 -2.21 -9.07
CA LEU A 233 -12.32 -2.43 -8.12
C LEU A 233 -13.47 -3.21 -8.75
N ARG A 234 -14.01 -4.17 -8.00
CA ARG A 234 -15.29 -4.82 -8.32
C ARG A 234 -16.44 -3.91 -7.88
N PRO A 235 -17.62 -3.98 -8.52
CA PRO A 235 -18.81 -3.30 -8.01
C PRO A 235 -19.05 -3.66 -6.54
N GLY A 236 -19.24 -2.66 -5.68
CA GLY A 236 -19.46 -2.84 -4.26
C GLY A 236 -18.19 -2.92 -3.40
N ALA A 237 -16.99 -2.74 -3.96
CA ALA A 237 -15.73 -2.85 -3.21
C ALA A 237 -15.60 -1.76 -2.13
N LEU A 238 -15.88 -0.50 -2.46
CA LEU A 238 -15.81 0.60 -1.50
C LEU A 238 -16.95 0.54 -0.49
N THR A 239 -18.15 0.15 -0.94
CA THR A 239 -19.28 -0.18 -0.07
C THR A 239 -18.89 -1.23 0.97
N PHE A 240 -18.28 -2.34 0.55
CA PHE A 240 -17.84 -3.40 1.45
C PHE A 240 -16.82 -2.89 2.48
N VAL A 241 -15.79 -2.16 2.03
CA VAL A 241 -14.73 -1.64 2.91
C VAL A 241 -15.29 -0.67 3.94
N PHE A 242 -16.10 0.30 3.50
CA PHE A 242 -16.66 1.31 4.40
C PHE A 242 -17.74 0.73 5.33
N THR A 243 -18.49 -0.27 4.88
CA THR A 243 -19.49 -0.95 5.72
C THR A 243 -18.84 -1.73 6.85
N ILE A 244 -17.80 -2.52 6.57
CA ILE A 244 -17.08 -3.25 7.64
C ILE A 244 -16.48 -2.28 8.65
N ASN A 245 -15.86 -1.20 8.17
CA ASN A 245 -15.33 -0.17 9.06
C ASN A 245 -16.43 0.49 9.91
N GLY A 246 -17.54 0.88 9.28
CA GLY A 246 -18.69 1.47 9.97
C GLY A 246 -19.26 0.55 11.05
N ILE A 247 -19.43 -0.74 10.76
CA ILE A 247 -19.90 -1.74 11.74
C ILE A 247 -18.96 -1.76 12.95
N LEU A 248 -17.65 -1.88 12.72
CA LEU A 248 -16.66 -1.95 13.80
C LEU A 248 -16.68 -0.67 14.64
N VAL A 249 -16.70 0.51 14.01
CA VAL A 249 -16.75 1.78 14.74
C VAL A 249 -18.03 1.92 15.55
N CYS A 250 -19.19 1.56 14.99
CA CYS A 250 -20.48 1.63 15.70
C CYS A 250 -20.53 0.73 16.94
N ILE A 251 -19.76 -0.37 17.01
CA ILE A 251 -19.66 -1.20 18.24
C ILE A 251 -19.21 -0.36 19.43
N THR A 252 -18.32 0.61 19.22
CA THR A 252 -17.66 1.41 20.28
C THR A 252 -18.64 2.10 21.23
N LYS A 253 -19.71 2.71 20.69
CA LYS A 253 -20.76 3.38 21.48
C LYS A 253 -22.18 2.89 21.20
N GLY A 254 -22.36 1.94 20.29
CA GLY A 254 -23.66 1.38 19.95
C GLY A 254 -24.51 2.24 19.00
N HIS A 255 -23.93 3.26 18.36
CA HIS A 255 -24.65 4.15 17.43
C HIS A 255 -24.86 3.51 16.04
N PHE A 256 -25.52 2.34 15.99
CA PHE A 256 -25.83 1.66 14.73
C PHE A 256 -26.85 2.42 13.86
N SER A 257 -27.58 3.37 14.46
CA SER A 257 -28.44 4.31 13.75
C SER A 257 -27.68 5.30 12.86
N LEU A 258 -26.34 5.32 12.89
CA LEU A 258 -25.49 6.12 12.00
C LEU A 258 -24.76 5.26 10.95
N LEU A 259 -25.10 3.97 10.85
CA LEU A 259 -24.46 3.04 9.95
C LEU A 259 -24.82 3.31 8.48
N ALA A 260 -25.92 4.02 8.20
CA ALA A 260 -26.28 4.34 6.83
C ALA A 260 -25.26 5.29 6.19
N ALA A 261 -24.67 6.22 6.95
CA ALA A 261 -23.65 7.14 6.46
C ALA A 261 -22.47 6.46 5.72
N PRO A 262 -21.70 5.53 6.32
CA PRO A 262 -20.63 4.84 5.61
C PRO A 262 -21.12 3.94 4.46
N ILE A 263 -22.31 3.33 4.57
CA ILE A 263 -22.90 2.50 3.50
C ILE A 263 -23.20 3.36 2.27
N LEU A 264 -23.95 4.44 2.44
CA LEU A 264 -24.34 5.35 1.35
C LEU A 264 -23.13 6.01 0.71
N THR A 265 -22.11 6.33 1.51
CA THR A 265 -20.81 6.83 1.01
C THR A 265 -20.15 5.83 0.09
N GLY A 266 -20.10 4.56 0.49
CA GLY A 266 -19.50 3.50 -0.31
C GLY A 266 -20.27 3.25 -1.60
N VAL A 267 -21.61 3.27 -1.56
CA VAL A 267 -22.46 3.15 -2.75
C VAL A 267 -22.20 4.31 -3.72
N ALA A 268 -22.14 5.55 -3.21
CA ALA A 268 -21.83 6.72 -4.02
C ALA A 268 -20.43 6.63 -4.65
N ALA A 269 -19.45 6.17 -3.89
CA ALA A 269 -18.07 6.01 -4.36
C ALA A 269 -17.94 4.91 -5.42
N ASP A 270 -18.59 3.75 -5.23
CA ASP A 270 -18.62 2.67 -6.22
C ASP A 270 -19.35 3.10 -7.50
N ALA A 271 -20.47 3.82 -7.38
CA ALA A 271 -21.19 4.38 -8.52
C ALA A 271 -20.32 5.38 -9.29
N TRP A 272 -19.60 6.26 -8.59
CA TRP A 272 -18.66 7.20 -9.20
C TRP A 272 -17.48 6.49 -9.86
N ALA A 273 -16.90 5.48 -9.22
CA ALA A 273 -15.82 4.68 -9.80
C ALA A 273 -16.28 3.97 -11.08
N ALA A 274 -17.46 3.35 -11.08
CA ALA A 274 -18.04 2.71 -12.25
C ALA A 274 -18.36 3.68 -13.39
N TRP A 275 -18.85 4.88 -13.05
CA TRP A 275 -19.16 5.93 -14.03
C TRP A 275 -17.90 6.56 -14.62
N SER A 276 -16.92 6.90 -13.79
CA SER A 276 -15.67 7.54 -14.21
C SER A 276 -14.76 6.61 -15.00
N ALA A 277 -14.83 5.29 -14.77
CA ALA A 277 -14.12 4.29 -15.57
C ALA A 277 -14.50 4.31 -17.07
N ARG A 278 -15.64 4.92 -17.44
CA ARG A 278 -16.07 5.09 -18.84
C ARG A 278 -15.40 6.26 -19.56
N ARG A 279 -14.69 7.14 -18.84
CA ARG A 279 -14.06 8.35 -19.38
C ARG A 279 -12.54 8.17 -19.45
N PRO A 280 -11.85 8.76 -20.45
CA PRO A 280 -10.39 8.76 -20.49
C PRO A 280 -9.82 9.57 -19.31
N GLY A 281 -8.92 8.94 -18.54
CA GLY A 281 -8.27 9.49 -17.36
C GLY A 281 -8.87 8.98 -16.03
N LYS A 282 -8.04 8.85 -14.99
CA LYS A 282 -8.47 8.50 -13.61
C LYS A 282 -8.74 9.78 -12.81
N PRO A 283 -9.99 10.20 -12.56
CA PRO A 283 -10.23 11.45 -11.87
C PRO A 283 -10.16 11.25 -10.34
N SER A 284 -8.93 11.23 -9.79
CA SER A 284 -8.67 11.00 -8.35
C SER A 284 -9.36 12.01 -7.43
N ALA A 285 -9.29 13.29 -7.81
CA ALA A 285 -9.84 14.39 -7.02
C ALA A 285 -11.36 14.33 -6.89
N SER A 286 -12.06 13.94 -7.96
CA SER A 286 -13.52 13.85 -7.92
C SER A 286 -14.00 12.63 -7.13
N LEU A 287 -13.29 11.49 -7.20
CA LEU A 287 -13.59 10.35 -6.33
C LEU A 287 -13.48 10.74 -4.85
N CYS A 288 -12.40 11.42 -4.47
CA CYS A 288 -12.22 11.89 -3.11
C CYS A 288 -13.32 12.88 -2.70
N ALA A 289 -13.69 13.82 -3.59
CA ALA A 289 -14.78 14.75 -3.36
C ALA A 289 -16.12 14.04 -3.13
N VAL A 290 -16.43 13.03 -3.93
CA VAL A 290 -17.66 12.22 -3.78
C VAL A 290 -17.65 11.51 -2.45
N ILE A 291 -16.55 10.86 -2.06
CA ILE A 291 -16.44 10.18 -0.75
C ILE A 291 -16.67 11.18 0.39
N GLY A 292 -15.92 12.28 0.43
CA GLY A 292 -16.03 13.26 1.51
C GLY A 292 -17.40 13.94 1.58
N GLY A 293 -17.93 14.35 0.43
CA GLY A 293 -19.22 15.02 0.34
C GLY A 293 -20.40 14.10 0.66
N SER A 294 -20.40 12.87 0.13
CA SER A 294 -21.48 11.90 0.41
C SER A 294 -21.48 11.45 1.87
N TYR A 295 -20.32 11.26 2.49
CA TYR A 295 -20.23 10.92 3.91
C TYR A 295 -20.76 12.04 4.79
N ALA A 296 -20.27 13.27 4.59
CA ALA A 296 -20.72 14.42 5.38
C ALA A 296 -22.22 14.67 5.18
N PHE A 297 -22.72 14.59 3.94
CA PHE A 297 -24.15 14.74 3.65
C PHE A 297 -24.97 13.64 4.31
N ALA A 298 -24.62 12.36 4.11
CA ALA A 298 -25.38 11.24 4.64
C ALA A 298 -25.43 11.27 6.17
N TYR A 299 -24.30 11.52 6.82
CA TYR A 299 -24.22 11.68 8.28
C TYR A 299 -25.07 12.84 8.79
N MET A 300 -24.94 14.03 8.18
CA MET A 300 -25.71 15.20 8.61
C MET A 300 -27.20 15.06 8.32
N ALA A 301 -27.57 14.38 7.23
CA ALA A 301 -28.96 14.07 6.92
C ALA A 301 -29.54 13.06 7.91
N GLU A 302 -28.80 12.00 8.24
CA GLU A 302 -29.22 10.99 9.21
C GLU A 302 -29.49 11.62 10.59
N ILE A 303 -28.59 12.46 11.08
CA ILE A 303 -28.80 13.23 12.33
C ILE A 303 -30.02 14.15 12.23
N SER A 304 -30.18 14.88 11.14
CA SER A 304 -31.32 15.79 10.95
C SER A 304 -32.67 15.07 10.85
N LEU A 305 -32.69 13.81 10.40
CA LEU A 305 -33.90 13.00 10.26
C LEU A 305 -34.29 12.25 11.54
N LEU A 306 -33.36 12.09 12.50
CA LEU A 306 -33.68 11.54 13.80
C LEU A 306 -34.61 12.49 14.57
N PRO A 307 -35.52 11.98 15.43
CA PRO A 307 -36.47 12.82 16.17
C PRO A 307 -35.86 13.98 16.97
N PRO A 308 -34.67 13.83 17.60
CA PRO A 308 -33.98 14.93 18.26
C PRO A 308 -33.46 15.99 17.29
N GLY A 309 -33.12 15.59 16.07
CA GLY A 309 -32.59 16.46 15.03
C GLY A 309 -31.16 16.93 15.27
N THR A 310 -30.73 17.89 14.45
CA THR A 310 -29.45 18.59 14.60
C THR A 310 -29.66 19.94 15.30
N THR A 311 -28.68 20.40 16.07
CA THR A 311 -28.67 21.81 16.55
C THR A 311 -27.75 22.71 15.75
N TRP A 312 -27.04 22.16 14.77
CA TRP A 312 -26.24 23.00 13.89
C TRP A 312 -27.17 23.79 13.00
N GLY A 313 -26.97 25.12 12.97
CA GLY A 313 -27.74 25.99 12.10
C GLY A 313 -27.50 25.66 10.61
N PRO A 314 -28.41 26.07 9.70
CA PRO A 314 -28.33 25.73 8.28
C PRO A 314 -27.00 26.13 7.62
N SER A 315 -26.40 27.25 8.06
CA SER A 315 -25.12 27.72 7.55
C SER A 315 -23.96 26.76 7.90
N LEU A 316 -23.87 26.32 9.16
CA LEU A 316 -22.85 25.36 9.59
C LEU A 316 -23.09 23.98 8.98
N TRP A 317 -24.36 23.55 8.88
CA TRP A 317 -24.75 22.30 8.22
C TRP A 317 -24.26 22.23 6.77
N ALA A 318 -24.54 23.27 5.98
CA ALA A 318 -24.10 23.35 4.59
C ALA A 318 -22.57 23.55 4.48
N GLY A 319 -22.01 24.40 5.33
CA GLY A 319 -20.58 24.67 5.40
C GLY A 319 -19.77 23.40 5.69
N ALA A 320 -20.25 22.54 6.58
CA ALA A 320 -19.59 21.28 6.92
C ALA A 320 -19.45 20.33 5.72
N ILE A 321 -20.53 20.18 4.95
CA ILE A 321 -20.56 19.32 3.76
C ILE A 321 -19.62 19.87 2.68
N ILE A 322 -19.67 21.19 2.45
CA ILE A 322 -18.79 21.86 1.47
C ILE A 322 -17.33 21.71 1.89
N ALA A 323 -17.02 21.95 3.17
CA ALA A 323 -15.65 21.85 3.69
C ALA A 323 -15.08 20.45 3.56
N CYS A 324 -15.85 19.40 3.92
CA CYS A 324 -15.43 18.01 3.77
C CYS A 324 -15.22 17.62 2.30
N THR A 325 -16.11 18.08 1.41
CA THR A 325 -16.01 17.87 -0.03
C THR A 325 -14.75 18.53 -0.59
N MET A 326 -14.51 19.79 -0.23
CA MET A 326 -13.35 20.58 -0.69
C MET A 326 -12.04 20.03 -0.16
N LEU A 327 -11.95 19.69 1.14
CA LEU A 327 -10.77 19.08 1.73
C LEU A 327 -10.40 17.77 1.02
N SER A 328 -11.38 16.89 0.85
CA SER A 328 -11.17 15.60 0.19
C SER A 328 -10.76 15.78 -1.27
N TRP A 329 -11.38 16.73 -1.97
CA TRP A 329 -11.00 17.10 -3.34
C TRP A 329 -9.56 17.63 -3.44
N LEU A 330 -9.17 18.54 -2.55
CA LEU A 330 -7.82 19.11 -2.47
C LEU A 330 -6.80 18.02 -2.19
N MET A 331 -7.09 17.13 -1.25
CA MET A 331 -6.23 15.99 -0.93
C MET A 331 -6.09 15.05 -2.14
N GLY A 332 -7.17 14.76 -2.86
CA GLY A 332 -7.12 13.96 -4.08
C GLY A 332 -6.32 14.61 -5.22
N ARG A 333 -6.20 15.94 -5.25
CA ARG A 333 -5.28 16.67 -6.13
C ARG A 333 -3.84 16.61 -5.64
N LEU A 334 -3.62 16.85 -4.34
CA LEU A 334 -2.29 16.86 -3.72
C LEU A 334 -1.62 15.49 -3.85
N LEU A 335 -2.34 14.42 -3.53
CA LEU A 335 -1.82 13.05 -3.63
C LEU A 335 -1.49 12.69 -5.09
N ARG A 336 -2.24 13.19 -6.07
CA ARG A 336 -1.90 12.99 -7.49
C ARG A 336 -0.69 13.80 -7.95
N ALA A 337 -0.52 15.01 -7.40
CA ALA A 337 0.63 15.86 -7.71
C ALA A 337 1.93 15.36 -7.07
N GLY A 338 1.84 14.75 -5.88
CA GLY A 338 2.97 14.23 -5.12
C GLY A 338 3.38 12.80 -5.44
N LEU A 339 2.54 12.01 -6.12
CA LEU A 339 2.93 10.72 -6.66
C LEU A 339 3.66 10.96 -8.00
N PRO A 340 4.97 10.70 -8.11
CA PRO A 340 5.66 10.75 -9.39
C PRO A 340 4.92 9.84 -10.38
N ALA A 341 4.89 10.19 -11.67
CA ALA A 341 4.31 9.35 -12.71
C ALA A 341 4.82 7.89 -12.65
N ALA A 342 6.00 7.65 -12.07
CA ALA A 342 6.58 6.34 -11.79
C ALA A 342 5.81 5.46 -10.76
N VAL A 343 4.91 6.02 -9.94
CA VAL A 343 4.05 5.25 -9.01
C VAL A 343 2.60 5.17 -9.52
N VAL A 344 2.21 6.02 -10.47
CA VAL A 344 0.84 6.14 -11.01
C VAL A 344 0.67 5.43 -12.34
N GLU A 345 1.76 5.16 -13.07
CA GLU A 345 1.72 4.09 -14.06
C GLU A 345 1.44 2.79 -13.28
N PRO A 346 0.31 2.11 -13.55
CA PRO A 346 0.34 0.66 -13.36
C PRO A 346 1.61 0.23 -14.08
N TYR A 347 2.42 -0.66 -13.48
CA TYR A 347 3.24 -1.55 -14.29
C TYR A 347 2.45 -1.81 -15.56
N PRO A 348 2.90 -1.35 -16.75
CA PRO A 348 2.17 -1.64 -17.97
C PRO A 348 1.86 -3.13 -17.87
N PRO A 349 0.58 -3.51 -18.09
CA PRO A 349 0.15 -4.87 -17.87
C PRO A 349 1.25 -5.77 -18.40
N VAL A 350 1.59 -6.81 -17.65
CA VAL A 350 2.11 -8.02 -18.27
C VAL A 350 0.98 -8.48 -19.21
N THR A 351 0.82 -7.76 -20.32
CA THR A 351 0.32 -8.22 -21.58
C THR A 351 1.10 -9.48 -21.79
N ILE A 352 0.36 -10.60 -21.82
CA ILE A 352 0.72 -11.85 -22.49
C ILE A 352 2.22 -12.07 -22.41
N GLU A 353 2.74 -12.84 -21.43
CA GLU A 353 4.17 -13.25 -21.36
C GLU A 353 4.87 -12.91 -22.68
N PRO A 354 5.53 -11.73 -22.80
CA PRO A 354 6.10 -11.36 -24.07
C PRO A 354 7.08 -12.49 -24.32
N ALA A 355 6.86 -13.21 -25.42
CA ALA A 355 7.64 -14.38 -25.79
C ALA A 355 9.09 -14.05 -25.46
N PRO A 356 9.73 -14.83 -24.57
CA PRO A 356 10.85 -14.38 -23.74
C PRO A 356 11.74 -13.47 -24.57
N GLU A 357 11.75 -12.16 -24.29
CA GLU A 357 12.31 -11.14 -25.20
C GLU A 357 13.70 -11.59 -25.64
N ARG A 358 13.79 -12.16 -26.83
CA ARG A 358 15.05 -12.62 -27.42
C ARG A 358 15.61 -11.43 -28.14
N TRP A 359 16.93 -11.26 -28.07
CA TRP A 359 17.62 -10.31 -28.93
C TRP A 359 17.20 -10.55 -30.39
N THR A 360 16.66 -9.50 -31.04
CA THR A 360 16.26 -9.53 -32.45
C THR A 360 17.22 -8.68 -33.26
N LEU A 361 17.45 -9.04 -34.52
CA LEU A 361 18.21 -8.23 -35.49
C LEU A 361 17.28 -7.33 -36.32
N ASP A 362 16.02 -7.16 -35.89
CA ASP A 362 15.02 -6.39 -36.62
C ASP A 362 15.24 -4.88 -36.37
N PRO A 363 15.60 -4.09 -37.40
CA PRO A 363 15.92 -2.67 -37.26
C PRO A 363 14.75 -1.81 -36.80
N ASP A 364 13.50 -2.27 -36.90
CA ASP A 364 12.31 -1.53 -36.46
C ASP A 364 11.85 -1.91 -35.04
N SER A 365 12.58 -2.80 -34.35
CA SER A 365 12.21 -3.26 -33.01
C SER A 365 12.73 -2.34 -31.91
N ASN A 366 11.81 -1.70 -31.19
CA ASN A 366 12.07 -0.91 -29.97
C ASN A 366 12.55 -1.76 -28.77
N ALA A 367 12.45 -3.09 -28.85
CA ALA A 367 12.85 -3.99 -27.77
C ALA A 367 14.38 -3.96 -27.53
N ARG A 368 15.19 -3.66 -28.56
CA ARG A 368 16.65 -3.69 -28.48
C ARG A 368 17.20 -2.62 -27.53
N GLU A 369 16.71 -1.39 -27.66
CA GLU A 369 17.11 -0.29 -26.78
C GLU A 369 16.69 -0.55 -25.34
N GLN A 370 15.52 -1.14 -25.12
CA GLN A 370 15.03 -1.50 -23.79
C GLN A 370 15.89 -2.61 -23.15
N LEU A 371 16.32 -3.60 -23.93
CA LEU A 371 17.24 -4.65 -23.49
C LEU A 371 18.62 -4.07 -23.14
N VAL A 372 19.16 -3.17 -23.96
CA VAL A 372 20.42 -2.47 -23.65
C VAL A 372 20.28 -1.64 -22.38
N ARG A 373 19.21 -0.86 -22.25
CA ARG A 373 18.95 -0.05 -21.06
C ARG A 373 18.88 -0.90 -19.80
N SER A 374 18.11 -1.98 -19.82
CA SER A 374 17.98 -2.89 -18.67
C SER A 374 19.32 -3.53 -18.29
N ALA A 375 20.14 -3.91 -19.26
CA ALA A 375 21.46 -4.47 -19.00
C ALA A 375 22.43 -3.43 -18.40
N LEU A 376 22.32 -2.16 -18.80
CA LEU A 376 23.10 -1.07 -18.23
C LEU A 376 22.65 -0.71 -16.81
N ASP A 377 21.35 -0.74 -16.52
CA ASP A 377 20.83 -0.58 -15.16
C ASP A 377 21.38 -1.69 -14.23
N ASP A 378 21.53 -2.92 -14.75
CA ASP A 378 22.04 -4.11 -14.04
C ASP A 378 23.58 -4.26 -14.07
N LEU A 379 24.33 -3.30 -14.62
CA LEU A 379 25.79 -3.43 -14.84
C LEU A 379 26.62 -3.64 -13.55
N GLY A 380 26.05 -3.28 -12.40
CA GLY A 380 26.67 -3.45 -11.07
C GLY A 380 26.29 -4.73 -10.34
N THR A 381 25.40 -5.55 -10.91
CA THR A 381 24.81 -6.73 -10.28
C THR A 381 24.99 -7.94 -11.19
N PRO A 382 26.08 -8.73 -11.04
CA PRO A 382 26.42 -9.81 -11.98
C PRO A 382 25.32 -10.88 -12.09
N GLU A 383 24.60 -11.15 -11.00
CA GLU A 383 23.46 -12.08 -11.02
C GLU A 383 22.27 -11.58 -11.84
N ALA A 384 22.01 -10.27 -11.86
CA ALA A 384 20.91 -9.67 -12.63
C ALA A 384 21.31 -9.59 -14.11
N LEU A 385 22.55 -9.15 -14.37
CA LEU A 385 23.11 -9.08 -15.71
C LEU A 385 23.17 -10.46 -16.39
N GLY A 386 23.51 -11.52 -15.64
CA GLY A 386 23.51 -12.90 -16.17
C GLY A 386 22.13 -13.45 -16.50
N ARG A 387 21.05 -12.87 -15.95
CA ARG A 387 19.66 -13.21 -16.28
C ARG A 387 19.12 -12.42 -17.47
N ASN A 388 19.81 -11.35 -17.87
CA ASN A 388 19.40 -10.51 -18.98
C ASN A 388 19.42 -11.30 -20.31
N PRO A 389 18.45 -11.12 -21.22
CA PRO A 389 18.47 -11.79 -22.52
C PRO A 389 19.75 -11.59 -23.34
N LEU A 390 20.45 -10.47 -23.16
CA LEU A 390 21.76 -10.22 -23.78
C LEU A 390 22.83 -11.21 -23.34
N ALA A 391 22.75 -11.78 -22.14
CA ALA A 391 23.70 -12.79 -21.66
C ALA A 391 23.57 -14.12 -22.41
N ARG A 392 22.53 -14.27 -23.26
CA ARG A 392 22.30 -15.44 -24.12
C ARG A 392 22.75 -15.20 -25.56
N LEU A 393 23.43 -14.09 -25.84
CA LEU A 393 24.00 -13.84 -27.16
C LEU A 393 24.98 -14.98 -27.52
N PRO A 394 24.99 -15.45 -28.79
CA PRO A 394 25.87 -16.53 -29.23
C PRO A 394 27.37 -16.25 -29.00
N ALA A 395 27.73 -14.96 -28.90
CA ALA A 395 29.09 -14.48 -28.67
C ALA A 395 29.59 -14.64 -27.22
N LEU A 396 28.72 -15.00 -26.28
CA LEU A 396 29.02 -15.05 -24.85
C LEU A 396 29.01 -16.49 -24.31
N SER A 397 29.93 -16.80 -23.41
CA SER A 397 30.06 -18.08 -22.73
C SER A 397 28.85 -18.35 -21.83
N LYS A 398 28.30 -19.57 -21.84
CA LYS A 398 27.14 -19.94 -21.01
C LYS A 398 27.48 -20.02 -19.52
N GLY A 399 26.62 -19.49 -18.66
CA GLY A 399 26.72 -19.62 -17.20
C GLY A 399 27.20 -18.34 -16.51
N ASP A 400 27.86 -18.46 -15.36
CA ASP A 400 28.31 -17.31 -14.54
C ASP A 400 29.34 -16.43 -15.28
N SER A 401 30.04 -16.97 -16.28
CA SER A 401 30.94 -16.24 -17.18
C SER A 401 30.21 -15.27 -18.11
N ALA A 402 28.94 -15.55 -18.47
CA ALA A 402 28.16 -14.73 -19.40
C ALA A 402 27.98 -13.30 -18.89
N ALA A 403 27.75 -13.15 -17.57
CA ALA A 403 27.56 -11.86 -16.94
C ALA A 403 28.85 -11.02 -16.97
N VAL A 404 30.00 -11.65 -16.73
CA VAL A 404 31.30 -10.99 -16.74
C VAL A 404 31.67 -10.54 -18.15
N GLU A 405 31.48 -11.40 -19.14
CA GLU A 405 31.75 -11.10 -20.55
C GLU A 405 30.77 -10.05 -21.10
N LEU A 406 29.48 -10.14 -20.77
CA LEU A 406 28.51 -9.12 -21.16
C LEU A 406 28.85 -7.76 -20.55
N ARG A 407 29.27 -7.73 -19.29
CA ARG A 407 29.70 -6.50 -18.63
C ARG A 407 30.91 -5.89 -19.34
N ALA A 408 31.93 -6.71 -19.63
CA ALA A 408 33.12 -6.27 -20.34
C ALA A 408 32.76 -5.70 -21.72
N LEU A 409 31.93 -6.43 -22.47
CA LEU A 409 31.44 -6.02 -23.78
C LEU A 409 30.72 -4.66 -23.74
N LEU A 410 29.78 -4.46 -22.81
CA LEU A 410 29.05 -3.20 -22.70
C LEU A 410 29.96 -2.03 -22.32
N VAL A 411 30.92 -2.26 -21.41
CA VAL A 411 31.91 -1.25 -21.01
C VAL A 411 32.82 -0.88 -22.18
N ASP A 412 33.27 -1.86 -22.96
CA ASP A 412 34.13 -1.64 -24.13
C ASP A 412 33.38 -0.88 -25.22
N VAL A 413 32.15 -1.27 -25.55
CA VAL A 413 31.32 -0.56 -26.54
C VAL A 413 31.05 0.89 -26.11
N ILE A 414 30.73 1.13 -24.82
CA ILE A 414 30.56 2.49 -24.31
C ILE A 414 31.87 3.29 -24.37
N GLY A 415 33.01 2.63 -24.09
CA GLY A 415 34.34 3.22 -24.22
C GLY A 415 34.67 3.64 -25.65
N GLU A 416 34.38 2.77 -26.63
CA GLU A 416 34.53 3.05 -28.06
C GLU A 416 33.65 4.24 -28.48
N LEU A 417 32.39 4.26 -28.03
CA LEU A 417 31.48 5.37 -28.32
C LEU A 417 31.97 6.68 -27.74
N ALA A 418 32.44 6.69 -26.49
CA ALA A 418 32.99 7.87 -25.83
C ALA A 418 34.25 8.41 -26.54
N ALA A 419 35.00 7.55 -27.23
CA ALA A 419 36.17 7.89 -28.03
C ALA A 419 35.86 8.18 -29.51
N SER A 420 34.59 8.20 -29.92
CA SER A 420 34.19 8.40 -31.31
C SER A 420 34.66 9.75 -31.87
N ALA A 421 35.07 9.77 -33.13
CA ALA A 421 35.40 11.01 -33.84
C ALA A 421 34.16 11.86 -34.15
N SER A 422 32.96 11.27 -34.09
CA SER A 422 31.69 11.98 -34.21
C SER A 422 31.35 12.65 -32.88
N PRO A 423 31.30 14.00 -32.80
CA PRO A 423 31.07 14.70 -31.53
C PRO A 423 29.75 14.30 -30.86
N ARG A 424 28.72 14.04 -31.67
CA ARG A 424 27.40 13.61 -31.18
C ARG A 424 27.44 12.23 -30.54
N ASP A 425 28.19 11.30 -31.11
CA ASP A 425 28.28 9.93 -30.61
C ASP A 425 29.21 9.85 -29.40
N ALA A 426 30.30 10.64 -29.42
CA ALA A 426 31.19 10.85 -28.28
C ALA A 426 30.44 11.42 -27.06
N GLU A 427 29.59 12.44 -27.25
CA GLU A 427 28.73 12.98 -26.19
C GLU A 427 27.79 11.91 -25.60
N SER A 428 27.16 11.10 -26.45
CA SER A 428 26.30 10.00 -26.01
C SER A 428 27.08 8.92 -25.25
N GLY A 429 28.27 8.55 -25.72
CA GLY A 429 29.15 7.60 -25.06
C GLY A 429 29.66 8.10 -23.71
N LEU A 430 30.09 9.37 -23.63
CA LEU A 430 30.52 10.01 -22.38
C LEU A 430 29.39 10.07 -21.34
N LEU A 431 28.16 10.36 -21.77
CA LEU A 431 26.97 10.33 -20.93
C LEU A 431 26.74 8.94 -20.33
N LEU A 432 26.74 7.89 -21.17
CA LEU A 432 26.57 6.51 -20.72
C LEU A 432 27.71 6.07 -19.79
N LEU A 433 28.95 6.45 -20.10
CA LEU A 433 30.13 6.13 -19.30
C LEU A 433 30.04 6.77 -17.90
N ASP A 434 29.70 8.05 -17.82
CA ASP A 434 29.62 8.76 -16.55
C ASP A 434 28.43 8.30 -15.68
N TYR A 435 27.29 7.96 -16.30
CA TYR A 435 26.09 7.53 -15.58
C TYR A 435 26.15 6.06 -15.17
N TYR A 436 26.40 5.15 -16.11
CA TYR A 436 26.26 3.71 -15.89
C TYR A 436 27.54 3.03 -15.40
N VAL A 437 28.69 3.43 -15.94
CA VAL A 437 29.98 2.77 -15.65
C VAL A 437 30.66 3.40 -14.44
N LYS A 438 30.87 4.72 -14.46
CA LYS A 438 31.56 5.46 -13.39
C LYS A 438 30.63 5.86 -12.23
N ARG A 439 29.32 5.91 -12.48
CA ARG A 439 28.29 6.26 -11.48
C ARG A 439 28.57 7.59 -10.76
N VAL A 440 28.88 8.63 -11.54
CA VAL A 440 29.35 9.93 -11.04
C VAL A 440 28.28 10.68 -10.24
N GLY A 441 26.99 10.43 -10.48
CA GLY A 441 25.91 11.09 -9.74
C GLY A 441 24.54 10.92 -10.39
N SER A 442 23.59 11.75 -9.98
CA SER A 442 22.24 11.78 -10.56
C SER A 442 22.24 12.35 -11.99
N HIS A 443 21.11 12.21 -12.67
CA HIS A 443 20.87 12.79 -14.00
C HIS A 443 21.22 14.29 -14.05
N GLU A 444 20.88 15.05 -13.01
CA GLU A 444 21.13 16.49 -12.92
C GLU A 444 22.62 16.82 -12.85
N VAL A 445 23.37 16.04 -12.07
CA VAL A 445 24.84 16.18 -11.95
C VAL A 445 25.53 15.95 -13.29
N ILE A 446 25.08 14.96 -14.05
CA ILE A 446 25.66 14.64 -15.36
C ILE A 446 25.29 15.69 -16.40
N MET A 447 24.05 16.18 -16.37
CA MET A 447 23.62 17.28 -17.21
C MET A 447 24.45 18.54 -16.97
N GLU A 448 24.70 18.89 -15.72
CA GLU A 448 25.52 20.04 -15.35
C GLU A 448 26.97 19.86 -15.84
N ARG A 449 27.55 18.67 -15.59
CA ARG A 449 28.93 18.34 -15.96
C ARG A 449 29.18 18.34 -17.47
N LEU A 450 28.22 17.83 -18.24
CA LEU A 450 28.30 17.77 -19.70
C LEU A 450 27.69 19.03 -20.36
N HIS A 451 27.28 20.02 -19.57
CA HIS A 451 26.66 21.26 -20.03
C HIS A 451 25.45 21.03 -20.97
N MET A 452 24.63 20.03 -20.65
CA MET A 452 23.47 19.63 -21.45
C MET A 452 22.15 20.12 -20.84
N SER A 453 21.26 20.65 -21.69
CA SER A 453 19.87 20.90 -21.31
C SER A 453 19.11 19.58 -21.10
N ARG A 454 18.01 19.61 -20.33
CA ARG A 454 17.18 18.42 -20.06
C ARG A 454 16.69 17.73 -21.34
N PRO A 455 16.16 18.45 -22.35
CA PRO A 455 15.78 17.82 -23.63
C PRO A 455 16.97 17.22 -24.39
N THR A 456 18.12 17.89 -24.37
CA THR A 456 19.34 17.39 -25.03
C THR A 456 19.82 16.09 -24.38
N TYR A 457 19.82 16.05 -23.04
CA TYR A 457 20.23 14.87 -22.27
C TYR A 457 19.43 13.62 -22.66
N TYR A 458 18.10 13.68 -22.64
CA TYR A 458 17.29 12.50 -22.96
C TYR A 458 17.42 12.10 -24.43
N ARG A 459 17.59 13.06 -25.34
CA ARG A 459 17.86 12.76 -26.75
C ARG A 459 19.21 12.06 -26.94
N ARG A 460 20.25 12.50 -26.22
CA ARG A 460 21.58 11.87 -26.25
C ARG A 460 21.61 10.51 -25.59
N LEU A 461 20.84 10.33 -24.52
CA LEU A 461 20.68 9.05 -23.84
C LEU A 461 20.01 8.02 -24.76
N HIS A 462 18.91 8.39 -25.41
CA HIS A 462 18.21 7.52 -26.38
C HIS A 462 19.12 7.16 -27.56
N HIS A 463 19.76 8.16 -28.16
CA HIS A 463 20.74 7.97 -29.24
C HIS A 463 21.90 7.06 -28.81
N GLY A 464 22.32 7.12 -27.55
CA GLY A 464 23.34 6.22 -27.00
C GLY A 464 22.88 4.76 -26.95
N PHE A 465 21.63 4.50 -26.53
CA PHE A 465 21.08 3.13 -26.52
C PHE A 465 20.97 2.55 -27.93
N GLU A 466 20.54 3.34 -28.91
CA GLU A 466 20.50 2.95 -30.33
C GLU A 466 21.89 2.54 -30.85
N LEU A 467 22.92 3.34 -30.55
CA LEU A 467 24.29 3.08 -31.00
C LEU A 467 24.87 1.80 -30.37
N VAL A 468 24.66 1.61 -29.06
CA VAL A 468 25.10 0.39 -28.37
C VAL A 468 24.39 -0.83 -28.95
N ALA A 469 23.07 -0.75 -29.19
CA ALA A 469 22.33 -1.84 -29.80
C ALA A 469 22.84 -2.17 -31.21
N GLY A 470 23.05 -1.15 -32.05
CA GLY A 470 23.61 -1.33 -33.40
C GLY A 470 25.01 -1.94 -33.39
N ARG A 471 25.84 -1.62 -32.38
CA ARG A 471 27.17 -2.23 -32.22
C ARG A 471 27.08 -3.70 -31.82
N ILE A 472 26.16 -4.05 -30.92
CA ILE A 472 25.89 -5.44 -30.54
C ILE A 472 25.38 -6.26 -31.74
N ASP A 473 24.58 -5.64 -32.62
CA ASP A 473 24.12 -6.28 -33.86
C ASP A 473 25.29 -6.61 -34.80
N GLN A 474 26.21 -5.66 -35.02
CA GLN A 474 27.40 -5.89 -35.84
C GLN A 474 28.25 -7.06 -35.31
N LEU A 475 28.46 -7.11 -33.99
CA LEU A 475 29.21 -8.19 -33.34
C LEU A 475 28.47 -9.54 -33.43
N SER A 476 27.14 -9.52 -33.28
CA SER A 476 26.30 -10.71 -33.41
C SER A 476 26.30 -11.28 -34.83
N VAL A 477 26.35 -10.41 -35.85
CA VAL A 477 26.44 -10.81 -37.26
C VAL A 477 27.84 -11.34 -37.59
N ALA A 478 28.89 -10.66 -37.15
CA ALA A 478 30.27 -11.09 -37.36
C ALA A 478 30.54 -12.48 -36.76
N ASN A 479 30.05 -12.75 -35.55
CA ASN A 479 30.20 -14.05 -34.89
C ASN A 479 29.30 -15.17 -35.46
N ARG A 480 28.26 -14.85 -36.24
CA ARG A 480 27.52 -15.91 -36.95
C ARG A 480 28.28 -16.44 -38.15
N LEU A 481 29.07 -15.58 -38.81
CA LEU A 481 29.85 -15.95 -39.99
C LEU A 481 31.05 -16.85 -39.63
N THR A 482 31.63 -16.69 -38.44
CA THR A 482 32.78 -17.48 -37.95
C THR A 482 32.41 -18.88 -37.43
N VAL A 483 31.12 -19.16 -37.17
CA VAL A 483 30.63 -20.49 -36.70
C VAL A 483 30.22 -21.40 -37.86
N THR A 484 30.13 -20.86 -39.08
CA THR A 484 29.72 -21.57 -40.30
C THR A 484 30.87 -21.91 -41.27
N GLU A 485 32.10 -21.52 -40.94
CA GLU A 485 33.34 -22.08 -41.53
C GLU A 485 33.92 -23.14 -40.58
#